data_AF-A0A3Q2WYE7-F1
#
_entry.id   AF-A0A3Q2WYE7-F1
#
_cell.length_a   1.000
_cell.length_b   1.000
_cell.length_c   1.000
_cell.angle_alpha   90.00
_cell.angle_beta   90.00
_cell.angle_gamma   90.00
#
_symmetry.space_group_name_H-M   'P 1'
#
loop_
_entity.id
_entity.type
_entity.pdbx_description
1 polymer ?
#
loop_
_entity_poly.entity_id
_entity_poly.type
_entity_poly.pdbx_seq_one_letter_code
_entity_poly.pdbx_strand_id
1 'polypeptide(L)'
;MEYVSYTCAPDRRRMQKVLWRQLFVLDSMMSLLEGLESAQQLMAQSCPPQPEGGARGRWKALKVESRSGVEETEALLRSLQDRIQQIHDRRHTLTQLAQHLHSKRQQSEQLESLLLNTQNALQSCDLQLAQLRAESEVTLGHLIEWQRLRDELQVHVSTTQDVMQINLLAFNQSELCVELRPHTSSDLLSNELEPLRLSVTWSHDDRFRLQVSEGTAGLAEDSLTGRRVELSAALLEVMRCFVGQAELLSEIKSLRSSFAIDWHPAQRLLVYLKTASLVCQLEVEEGYPRVGRARLLSVRRDGQHVDTSGLKPPSGELRLTEWLVFLYSSPLL
;
A
#
# COMPACT_ATOMS: atom_id res chain seq x y z
N MET A 1 -42.01 -63.39 18.63
CA MET A 1 -43.35 -63.99 18.52
C MET A 1 -43.18 -65.49 18.43
N GLU A 2 -43.67 -66.20 19.45
CA GLU A 2 -43.58 -67.65 19.58
C GLU A 2 -44.39 -68.35 18.48
N TYR A 3 -43.75 -69.24 17.73
CA TYR A 3 -44.43 -70.16 16.84
C TYR A 3 -45.04 -71.30 17.66
N VAL A 4 -46.33 -71.18 17.98
CA VAL A 4 -47.13 -72.28 18.50
C VAL A 4 -47.34 -73.29 17.36
N SER A 5 -46.54 -74.34 17.40
CA SER A 5 -46.67 -75.53 16.56
C SER A 5 -47.92 -76.31 16.99
N TYR A 6 -49.01 -76.18 16.23
CA TYR A 6 -50.21 -76.99 16.44
C TYR A 6 -49.93 -78.45 16.12
N THR A 7 -49.68 -79.23 17.17
CA THR A 7 -49.70 -80.69 17.22
C THR A 7 -51.14 -81.23 17.05
N CYS A 8 -51.79 -80.96 15.91
CA CYS A 8 -53.17 -81.41 15.64
C CYS A 8 -53.25 -82.50 14.55
N ALA A 9 -52.23 -83.35 14.46
CA ALA A 9 -52.23 -84.50 13.56
C ALA A 9 -52.88 -85.78 14.13
N PRO A 10 -52.65 -86.19 15.41
CA PRO A 10 -53.16 -87.46 15.92
C PRO A 10 -54.65 -87.42 16.28
N ASP A 11 -55.12 -86.29 16.81
CA ASP A 11 -56.51 -86.13 17.27
C ASP A 11 -57.49 -86.05 16.08
N ARG A 12 -57.08 -85.34 15.03
CA ARG A 12 -57.80 -85.24 13.75
C ARG A 12 -57.96 -86.60 13.07
N ARG A 13 -56.97 -87.50 13.20
CA ARG A 13 -57.05 -88.88 12.68
C ARG A 13 -58.03 -89.75 13.45
N ARG A 14 -58.13 -89.62 14.78
CA ARG A 14 -59.13 -90.34 15.60
C ARG A 14 -60.53 -89.82 15.32
N MET A 15 -60.72 -88.50 15.32
CA MET A 15 -61.97 -87.84 15.00
C MET A 15 -62.49 -88.24 13.60
N GLN A 16 -61.61 -88.22 12.58
CA GLN A 16 -61.96 -88.66 11.22
C GLN A 16 -62.35 -90.15 11.17
N LYS A 17 -61.70 -91.02 11.96
CA LYS A 17 -62.08 -92.44 12.04
C LYS A 17 -63.46 -92.64 12.65
N VAL A 18 -63.82 -91.87 13.69
CA VAL A 18 -65.14 -91.94 14.34
C VAL A 18 -66.23 -91.41 13.41
N LEU A 19 -66.02 -90.22 12.83
CA LEU A 19 -66.93 -89.63 11.85
C LEU A 19 -67.14 -90.56 10.66
N TRP A 20 -66.10 -91.23 10.17
CA TRP A 20 -66.24 -92.20 9.07
C TRP A 20 -67.11 -93.41 9.44
N ARG A 21 -66.95 -93.95 10.66
CA ARG A 21 -67.80 -95.04 11.15
C ARG A 21 -69.26 -94.60 11.26
N GLN A 22 -69.51 -93.39 11.76
CA GLN A 22 -70.88 -92.86 11.89
C GLN A 22 -71.51 -92.56 10.53
N LEU A 23 -70.77 -91.95 9.60
CA LEU A 23 -71.25 -91.67 8.26
C LEU A 23 -71.55 -92.97 7.49
N PHE A 24 -70.73 -94.01 7.66
CA PHE A 24 -70.95 -95.33 7.05
C PHE A 24 -72.23 -96.01 7.58
N VAL A 25 -72.50 -95.89 8.89
CA VAL A 25 -73.75 -96.38 9.49
C VAL A 25 -74.95 -95.61 8.94
N LEU A 26 -74.87 -94.28 8.85
CA LEU A 26 -75.95 -93.45 8.28
C LEU A 26 -76.21 -93.72 6.80
N ASP A 27 -75.17 -93.86 5.98
CA ASP A 27 -75.28 -94.20 4.54
C ASP A 27 -75.98 -95.56 4.37
N SER A 28 -75.59 -96.55 5.20
CA SER A 28 -76.23 -97.87 5.20
C SER A 28 -77.70 -97.80 5.67
N MET A 29 -78.00 -96.98 6.68
CA MET A 29 -79.38 -96.78 7.16
C MET A 29 -80.25 -96.08 6.11
N MET A 30 -79.72 -95.06 5.43
CA MET A 30 -80.43 -94.33 4.37
C MET A 30 -80.75 -95.25 3.18
N SER A 31 -79.78 -96.05 2.71
CA SER A 31 -80.02 -97.03 1.64
C SER A 31 -81.02 -98.13 2.03
N LEU A 32 -81.08 -98.53 3.31
CA LEU A 32 -82.11 -99.44 3.83
C LEU A 32 -83.51 -98.79 3.83
N LEU A 33 -83.59 -97.49 4.07
CA LEU A 33 -84.86 -96.75 4.16
C LEU A 33 -85.41 -96.34 2.79
N GLU A 34 -84.57 -96.11 1.78
CA GLU A 34 -84.99 -95.72 0.42
C GLU A 34 -85.83 -96.78 -0.33
N GLY A 35 -85.85 -98.04 0.15
CA GLY A 35 -86.60 -99.14 -0.48
C GLY A 35 -87.84 -99.65 0.29
N LEU A 36 -88.25 -99.02 1.39
CA LEU A 36 -89.33 -99.51 2.27
C LEU A 36 -90.62 -98.69 2.09
N GLU A 37 -91.70 -99.33 1.63
CA GLU A 37 -93.02 -98.69 1.43
C GLU A 37 -93.91 -98.72 2.70
N SER A 38 -93.57 -99.51 3.73
CA SER A 38 -94.21 -99.43 5.06
C SER A 38 -93.35 -100.01 6.18
N ALA A 39 -93.55 -99.49 7.41
CA ALA A 39 -92.75 -99.83 8.60
C ALA A 39 -92.89 -101.29 9.09
N GLN A 40 -93.90 -102.04 8.64
CA GLN A 40 -94.10 -103.45 9.04
C GLN A 40 -93.20 -104.43 8.28
N GLN A 41 -92.65 -104.05 7.12
CA GLN A 41 -91.69 -104.89 6.35
C GLN A 41 -90.32 -105.01 7.03
N LEU A 42 -89.98 -104.07 7.91
CA LEU A 42 -88.71 -104.00 8.64
C LEU A 42 -88.53 -105.13 9.68
N MET A 43 -89.63 -105.70 10.18
CA MET A 43 -89.61 -106.75 11.21
C MET A 43 -89.60 -108.18 10.63
N ALA A 44 -89.78 -108.34 9.32
CA ALA A 44 -89.93 -109.64 8.65
C ALA A 44 -88.82 -109.98 7.64
N GLN A 45 -87.86 -109.07 7.39
CA GLN A 45 -86.75 -109.31 6.46
C GLN A 45 -85.45 -109.69 7.21
N SER A 46 -84.81 -110.76 6.75
CA SER A 46 -83.42 -111.08 7.10
C SER A 46 -82.48 -109.99 6.58
N CYS A 47 -81.53 -109.53 7.41
CA CYS A 47 -80.53 -108.51 7.08
C CYS A 47 -79.93 -108.74 5.67
N PRO A 48 -79.92 -107.73 4.79
CA PRO A 48 -79.17 -107.83 3.54
C PRO A 48 -77.66 -107.92 3.83
N PRO A 49 -76.88 -108.66 3.03
CA PRO A 49 -75.43 -108.69 3.17
C PRO A 49 -74.84 -107.32 2.82
N GLN A 50 -73.75 -107.02 3.53
CA GLN A 50 -72.86 -105.86 3.48
C GLN A 50 -72.95 -104.97 2.20
N PRO A 51 -73.25 -103.65 2.31
CA PRO A 51 -73.20 -102.76 1.17
C PRO A 51 -71.76 -102.59 0.66
N GLU A 52 -71.60 -102.70 -0.67
CA GLU A 52 -70.33 -102.68 -1.40
C GLU A 52 -69.49 -101.43 -1.12
N GLY A 53 -68.16 -101.57 -1.08
CA GLY A 53 -67.15 -100.62 -0.60
C GLY A 53 -67.00 -99.25 -1.28
N GLY A 54 -68.02 -98.70 -1.93
CA GLY A 54 -68.02 -97.39 -2.60
C GLY A 54 -67.72 -96.20 -1.67
N ALA A 55 -68.25 -96.19 -0.44
CA ALA A 55 -68.01 -95.12 0.53
C ALA A 55 -66.53 -94.96 0.91
N ARG A 56 -65.77 -96.06 0.95
CA ARG A 56 -64.32 -96.05 1.21
C ARG A 56 -63.53 -95.47 0.04
N GLY A 57 -63.96 -95.73 -1.19
CA GLY A 57 -63.39 -95.13 -2.40
C GLY A 57 -63.58 -93.62 -2.42
N ARG A 58 -64.81 -93.15 -2.18
CA ARG A 58 -65.15 -91.71 -2.13
C ARG A 58 -64.36 -90.94 -1.08
N TRP A 59 -64.21 -91.48 0.14
CA TRP A 59 -63.41 -90.83 1.19
C TRP A 59 -61.91 -90.76 0.85
N LYS A 60 -61.35 -91.79 0.21
CA LYS A 60 -59.95 -91.75 -0.25
C LYS A 60 -59.75 -90.68 -1.31
N ALA A 61 -60.67 -90.56 -2.28
CA ALA A 61 -60.63 -89.50 -3.29
C ALA A 61 -60.71 -88.11 -2.63
N LEU A 62 -61.68 -87.90 -1.74
CA LEU A 62 -61.84 -86.64 -1.00
C LEU A 62 -60.62 -86.30 -0.15
N LYS A 63 -59.96 -87.30 0.44
CA LYS A 63 -58.73 -87.10 1.23
C LYS A 63 -57.55 -86.67 0.34
N VAL A 64 -57.44 -87.24 -0.86
CA VAL A 64 -56.42 -86.83 -1.83
C VAL A 64 -56.70 -85.42 -2.34
N GLU A 65 -57.95 -85.11 -2.69
CA GLU A 65 -58.40 -83.79 -3.13
C GLU A 65 -58.23 -82.72 -2.03
N SER A 66 -58.58 -83.04 -0.79
CA SER A 66 -58.34 -82.14 0.35
C SER A 66 -56.85 -81.91 0.59
N ARG A 67 -56.01 -82.94 0.37
CA ARG A 67 -54.56 -82.79 0.49
C ARG A 67 -53.97 -81.93 -0.63
N SER A 68 -54.38 -82.17 -1.88
CA SER A 68 -53.93 -81.35 -3.01
C SER A 68 -54.38 -79.90 -2.86
N GLY A 69 -55.62 -79.66 -2.42
CA GLY A 69 -56.13 -78.31 -2.14
C GLY A 69 -55.36 -77.60 -1.02
N VAL A 70 -54.92 -78.33 0.02
CA VAL A 70 -54.03 -77.77 1.06
C VAL A 70 -52.65 -77.43 0.49
N GLU A 71 -52.06 -78.32 -0.31
CA GLU A 71 -50.74 -78.07 -0.93
C GLU A 71 -50.79 -76.87 -1.91
N GLU A 72 -51.86 -76.74 -2.70
CA GLU A 72 -52.08 -75.59 -3.59
C GLU A 72 -52.29 -74.28 -2.83
N THR A 73 -53.10 -74.29 -1.77
CA THR A 73 -53.32 -73.10 -0.95
C THR A 73 -52.06 -72.68 -0.19
N GLU A 74 -51.25 -73.63 0.30
CA GLU A 74 -49.95 -73.33 0.89
C GLU A 74 -48.96 -72.73 -0.12
N ALA A 75 -48.92 -73.25 -1.35
CA ALA A 75 -48.09 -72.70 -2.42
C ALA A 75 -48.52 -71.26 -2.78
N LEU A 76 -49.83 -71.01 -2.87
CA LEU A 76 -50.38 -69.67 -3.09
C LEU A 76 -50.02 -68.71 -1.95
N LEU A 77 -50.14 -69.16 -0.69
CA LEU A 77 -49.78 -68.37 0.48
C LEU A 77 -48.29 -67.99 0.48
N ARG A 78 -47.40 -68.92 0.14
CA ARG A 78 -45.96 -68.63 -0.01
C ARG A 78 -45.71 -67.60 -1.11
N SER A 79 -46.33 -67.78 -2.28
CA SER A 79 -46.21 -66.83 -3.40
C SER A 79 -46.73 -65.41 -3.03
N LEU A 80 -47.83 -65.33 -2.28
CA LEU A 80 -48.36 -64.06 -1.79
C LEU A 80 -47.43 -63.42 -0.74
N GLN A 81 -46.85 -64.21 0.16
CA GLN A 81 -45.86 -63.72 1.13
C GLN A 81 -44.62 -63.15 0.44
N ASP A 82 -44.08 -63.85 -0.56
CA ASP A 82 -42.94 -63.37 -1.34
C ASP A 82 -43.27 -62.06 -2.07
N ARG A 83 -44.47 -61.96 -2.68
CA ARG A 83 -44.94 -60.72 -3.31
C ARG A 83 -45.09 -59.57 -2.31
N ILE A 84 -45.61 -59.84 -1.11
CA ILE A 84 -45.73 -58.84 -0.05
C ILE A 84 -44.34 -58.34 0.36
N GLN A 85 -43.37 -59.25 0.50
CA GLN A 85 -41.99 -58.87 0.84
C GLN A 85 -41.34 -58.03 -0.26
N GLN A 86 -41.48 -58.42 -1.53
CA GLN A 86 -40.98 -57.63 -2.66
C GLN A 86 -41.59 -56.21 -2.70
N ILE A 87 -42.88 -56.08 -2.40
CA ILE A 87 -43.54 -54.77 -2.30
C ILE A 87 -42.97 -53.97 -1.13
N HIS A 88 -42.69 -54.61 0.01
CA HIS A 88 -42.09 -53.95 1.17
C HIS A 88 -40.69 -53.42 0.86
N ASP A 89 -39.84 -54.24 0.23
CA ASP A 89 -38.48 -53.87 -0.15
C ASP A 89 -38.51 -52.72 -1.15
N ARG A 90 -39.37 -52.81 -2.19
CA ARG A 90 -39.55 -51.74 -3.17
C ARG A 90 -40.03 -50.44 -2.52
N ARG A 91 -40.98 -50.50 -1.58
CA ARG A 91 -41.45 -49.33 -0.83
C ARG A 91 -40.31 -48.71 -0.02
N HIS A 92 -39.48 -49.53 0.63
CA HIS A 92 -38.35 -49.04 1.41
C HIS A 92 -37.35 -48.28 0.52
N THR A 93 -36.95 -48.87 -0.61
CA THR A 93 -36.04 -48.22 -1.57
C THR A 93 -36.62 -46.92 -2.11
N LEU A 94 -37.90 -46.90 -2.48
CA LEU A 94 -38.55 -45.67 -2.96
C LEU A 94 -38.62 -44.59 -1.87
N THR A 95 -38.82 -44.96 -0.61
CA THR A 95 -38.84 -44.03 0.51
C THR A 95 -37.46 -43.40 0.72
N GLN A 96 -36.39 -44.19 0.67
CA GLN A 96 -35.02 -43.68 0.75
C GLN A 96 -34.68 -42.74 -0.41
N LEU A 97 -35.06 -43.09 -1.63
CA LEU A 97 -34.86 -42.23 -2.81
C LEU A 97 -35.63 -40.91 -2.69
N ALA A 98 -36.88 -40.96 -2.21
CA ALA A 98 -37.68 -39.75 -1.99
C ALA A 98 -37.05 -38.83 -0.94
N GLN A 99 -36.54 -39.37 0.16
CA GLN A 99 -35.81 -38.62 1.17
C GLN A 99 -34.52 -37.99 0.62
N HIS A 100 -33.76 -38.75 -0.18
CA HIS A 100 -32.54 -38.24 -0.82
C HIS A 100 -32.83 -37.09 -1.79
N LEU A 101 -33.84 -37.24 -2.65
CA LEU A 101 -34.26 -36.19 -3.57
C LEU A 101 -34.75 -34.94 -2.84
N HIS A 102 -35.45 -35.10 -1.72
CA HIS A 102 -35.89 -33.97 -0.91
C HIS A 102 -34.70 -33.20 -0.31
N SER A 103 -33.72 -33.91 0.25
CA SER A 103 -32.49 -33.30 0.75
C SER A 103 -31.71 -32.59 -0.36
N LYS A 104 -31.64 -33.16 -1.56
CA LYS A 104 -31.00 -32.52 -2.72
C LYS A 104 -31.72 -31.25 -3.17
N ARG A 105 -33.05 -31.24 -3.16
CA ARG A 105 -33.84 -30.03 -3.44
C ARG A 105 -33.52 -28.91 -2.44
N GLN A 106 -33.50 -29.23 -1.13
CA GLN A 106 -33.17 -28.25 -0.09
C GLN A 106 -31.75 -27.69 -0.26
N GLN A 107 -30.76 -28.53 -0.63
CA GLN A 107 -29.41 -28.06 -0.94
C GLN A 107 -29.38 -27.09 -2.13
N SER A 108 -30.19 -27.34 -3.16
CA SER A 108 -30.29 -26.45 -4.33
C SER A 108 -30.84 -25.07 -3.94
N GLU A 109 -31.90 -25.02 -3.14
CA GLU A 109 -32.50 -23.76 -2.65
C GLU A 109 -31.51 -22.95 -1.80
N GLN A 110 -30.71 -23.63 -0.96
CA GLN A 110 -29.65 -22.98 -0.18
C GLN A 110 -28.53 -22.40 -1.07
N LEU A 111 -28.12 -23.13 -2.11
CA LEU A 111 -27.11 -22.66 -3.05
C LEU A 111 -27.60 -21.46 -3.86
N GLU A 112 -28.86 -21.45 -4.28
CA GLU A 112 -29.47 -20.30 -4.96
C GLU A 112 -29.48 -19.05 -4.07
N SER A 113 -29.85 -19.19 -2.79
CA SER A 113 -29.79 -18.09 -1.83
C SER A 113 -28.35 -17.58 -1.62
N LEU A 114 -27.38 -18.49 -1.50
CA LEU A 114 -25.98 -18.12 -1.36
C LEU A 114 -25.47 -17.39 -2.61
N LEU A 115 -25.83 -17.85 -3.80
CA LEU A 115 -25.45 -17.22 -5.06
C LEU A 115 -26.02 -15.81 -5.18
N LEU A 116 -27.28 -15.61 -4.79
CA LEU A 116 -27.88 -14.27 -4.78
C LEU A 116 -27.14 -13.34 -3.80
N ASN A 117 -26.79 -13.85 -2.61
CA ASN A 117 -26.05 -13.08 -1.61
C ASN A 117 -24.64 -12.70 -2.09
N THR A 118 -23.93 -13.61 -2.75
CA THR A 118 -22.59 -13.31 -3.29
C THR A 118 -22.66 -12.34 -4.46
N GLN A 119 -23.69 -12.41 -5.31
CA GLN A 119 -23.92 -11.43 -6.37
C GLN A 119 -24.19 -10.03 -5.81
N ASN A 120 -25.03 -9.92 -4.78
CA ASN A 120 -25.30 -8.64 -4.12
C ASN A 120 -24.03 -8.06 -3.47
N ALA A 121 -23.22 -8.91 -2.83
CA ALA A 121 -21.94 -8.49 -2.25
C ALA A 121 -20.96 -7.99 -3.33
N LEU A 122 -20.88 -8.69 -4.47
CA LEU A 122 -20.06 -8.27 -5.62
C LEU A 122 -20.51 -6.89 -6.14
N GLN A 123 -21.81 -6.68 -6.34
CA GLN A 123 -22.34 -5.39 -6.78
C GLN A 123 -22.01 -4.26 -5.80
N SER A 124 -22.08 -4.54 -4.49
CA SER A 124 -21.68 -3.57 -3.46
C SER A 124 -20.19 -3.24 -3.54
N CYS A 125 -19.33 -4.24 -3.76
CA CYS A 125 -17.90 -4.02 -3.95
C CYS A 125 -17.61 -3.19 -5.21
N ASP A 126 -18.28 -3.47 -6.32
CA ASP A 126 -18.11 -2.72 -7.57
C ASP A 126 -18.50 -1.24 -7.39
N LEU A 127 -19.58 -0.96 -6.66
CA LEU A 127 -19.99 0.40 -6.33
C LEU A 127 -18.93 1.13 -5.48
N GLN A 128 -18.40 0.45 -4.45
CA GLN A 128 -17.35 1.02 -3.60
C GLN A 128 -16.05 1.27 -4.39
N LEU A 129 -15.67 0.37 -5.29
CA LEU A 129 -14.52 0.57 -6.17
C LEU A 129 -14.72 1.75 -7.11
N ALA A 130 -15.92 1.94 -7.66
CA ALA A 130 -16.23 3.09 -8.50
C ALA A 130 -16.12 4.41 -7.71
N GLN A 131 -16.61 4.44 -6.47
CA GLN A 131 -16.49 5.60 -5.58
C GLN A 131 -15.02 5.93 -5.27
N LEU A 132 -14.23 4.94 -4.85
CA LEU A 132 -12.81 5.14 -4.55
C LEU A 132 -12.01 5.60 -5.78
N ARG A 133 -12.35 5.11 -6.97
CA ARG A 133 -11.73 5.59 -8.23
C ARG A 133 -12.04 7.05 -8.49
N ALA A 134 -13.30 7.47 -8.33
CA ALA A 134 -13.70 8.87 -8.49
C ALA A 134 -13.00 9.79 -7.49
N GLU A 135 -12.91 9.39 -6.21
CA GLU A 135 -12.18 10.14 -5.18
C GLU A 135 -10.68 10.25 -5.50
N SER A 136 -10.08 9.16 -5.99
CA SER A 136 -8.68 9.14 -6.42
C SER A 136 -8.44 10.09 -7.60
N GLU A 137 -9.33 10.12 -8.59
CA GLU A 137 -9.22 11.01 -9.76
C GLU A 137 -9.29 12.48 -9.34
N VAL A 138 -10.24 12.83 -8.46
CA VAL A 138 -10.36 14.20 -7.92
C VAL A 138 -9.10 14.62 -7.16
N THR A 139 -8.61 13.75 -6.28
CA THR A 139 -7.40 14.03 -5.47
C THR A 139 -6.17 14.18 -6.36
N LEU A 140 -6.05 13.35 -7.40
CA LEU A 140 -4.97 13.46 -8.38
C LEU A 140 -5.05 14.76 -9.18
N GLY A 141 -6.26 15.21 -9.54
CA GLY A 141 -6.49 16.52 -10.14
C GLY A 141 -5.96 17.66 -9.27
N HIS A 142 -6.31 17.67 -7.98
CA HIS A 142 -5.79 18.67 -7.03
C HIS A 142 -4.27 18.63 -6.90
N LEU A 143 -3.66 17.44 -6.89
CA LEU A 143 -2.20 17.30 -6.80
C LEU A 143 -1.50 17.95 -8.01
N ILE A 144 -2.05 17.76 -9.22
CA ILE A 144 -1.53 18.39 -10.44
C ILE A 144 -1.64 19.92 -10.36
N GLU A 145 -2.77 20.44 -9.88
CA GLU A 145 -2.96 21.89 -9.68
C GLU A 145 -1.94 22.48 -8.69
N TRP A 146 -1.75 21.82 -7.54
CA TRP A 146 -0.77 22.24 -6.54
C TRP A 146 0.66 22.17 -7.06
N GLN A 147 0.99 21.13 -7.82
CA GLN A 147 2.28 21.00 -8.47
C GLN A 147 2.52 22.18 -9.42
N ARG A 148 1.54 22.51 -10.26
CA ARG A 148 1.64 23.65 -11.18
C ARG A 148 1.85 24.96 -10.44
N LEU A 149 1.07 25.23 -9.39
CA LEU A 149 1.21 26.45 -8.59
C LEU A 149 2.60 26.52 -7.94
N ARG A 150 3.10 25.40 -7.41
CA ARG A 150 4.44 25.31 -6.83
C ARG A 150 5.52 25.57 -7.88
N ASP A 151 5.36 25.05 -9.09
CA ASP A 151 6.30 25.28 -10.19
C ASP A 151 6.26 26.76 -10.64
N GLU A 152 5.08 27.38 -10.75
CA GLU A 152 4.92 28.81 -11.05
C GLU A 152 5.56 29.69 -9.96
N LEU A 153 5.31 29.38 -8.68
CA LEU A 153 5.95 30.07 -7.55
C LEU A 153 7.46 29.88 -7.54
N GLN A 154 7.96 28.69 -7.88
CA GLN A 154 9.39 28.44 -7.96
C GLN A 154 10.05 29.31 -9.04
N VAL A 155 9.40 29.48 -10.21
CA VAL A 155 9.86 30.41 -11.25
C VAL A 155 9.90 31.84 -10.72
N HIS A 156 8.87 32.28 -10.01
CA HIS A 156 8.85 33.62 -9.40
C HIS A 156 9.94 33.81 -8.34
N VAL A 157 10.19 32.80 -7.50
CA VAL A 157 11.27 32.83 -6.52
C VAL A 157 12.63 32.89 -7.21
N SER A 158 12.88 32.05 -8.21
CA SER A 158 14.15 32.04 -8.94
C SER A 158 14.39 33.35 -9.69
N THR A 159 13.39 33.87 -10.41
CA THR A 159 13.51 35.19 -11.07
C THR A 159 13.72 36.33 -10.08
N THR A 160 13.09 36.28 -8.91
CA THR A 160 13.33 37.26 -7.86
C THR A 160 14.75 37.13 -7.30
N GLN A 161 15.23 35.91 -7.06
CA GLN A 161 16.60 35.64 -6.61
C GLN A 161 17.66 36.10 -7.61
N ASP A 162 17.43 35.93 -8.90
CA ASP A 162 18.35 36.39 -9.96
C ASP A 162 18.47 37.93 -9.98
N VAL A 163 17.39 38.64 -9.66
CA VAL A 163 17.39 40.11 -9.56
C VAL A 163 17.92 40.59 -8.20
N MET A 164 17.76 39.77 -7.15
CA MET A 164 18.17 40.11 -5.80
C MET A 164 19.69 40.11 -5.66
N GLN A 165 20.24 41.27 -5.32
CA GLN A 165 21.66 41.45 -5.02
C GLN A 165 21.98 41.17 -3.54
N ILE A 166 21.01 40.70 -2.75
CA ILE A 166 21.12 40.44 -1.31
C ILE A 166 20.53 39.08 -0.99
N ASN A 167 21.37 38.14 -0.54
CA ASN A 167 20.95 36.82 -0.10
C ASN A 167 20.93 36.75 1.42
N LEU A 168 19.82 36.31 2.00
CA LEU A 168 19.75 36.01 3.43
C LEU A 168 20.48 34.69 3.70
N LEU A 169 21.54 34.72 4.50
CA LEU A 169 22.29 33.53 4.91
C LEU A 169 21.75 32.93 6.21
N ALA A 170 21.55 33.77 7.22
CA ALA A 170 21.04 33.35 8.52
C ALA A 170 20.25 34.48 9.17
N PHE A 171 19.27 34.12 9.99
CA PHE A 171 18.48 35.06 10.78
C PHE A 171 18.17 34.45 12.14
N ASN A 172 18.51 35.17 13.21
CA ASN A 172 18.15 34.84 14.58
C ASN A 172 17.67 36.11 15.33
N GLN A 173 17.37 35.98 16.63
CA GLN A 173 16.79 37.08 17.41
C GLN A 173 17.75 38.28 17.59
N SER A 174 19.06 38.05 17.53
CA SER A 174 20.10 39.05 17.81
C SER A 174 20.97 39.38 16.60
N GLU A 175 20.87 38.60 15.52
CA GLU A 175 21.78 38.65 14.39
C GLU A 175 21.09 38.31 13.06
N LEU A 176 21.46 39.05 12.02
CA LEU A 176 21.05 38.88 10.63
C LEU A 176 22.32 38.78 9.77
N CYS A 177 22.52 37.64 9.12
CA CYS A 177 23.64 37.44 8.20
C CYS A 177 23.14 37.50 6.76
N VAL A 178 23.73 38.38 5.96
CA VAL A 178 23.38 38.57 4.55
C VAL A 178 24.62 38.52 3.67
N GLU A 179 24.45 38.15 2.41
CA GLU A 179 25.48 38.12 1.39
C GLU A 179 25.09 39.05 0.24
N LEU A 180 25.90 40.06 -0.03
CA LEU A 180 25.70 40.96 -1.17
C LEU A 180 26.40 40.39 -2.41
N ARG A 181 25.65 40.29 -3.50
CA ARG A 181 26.11 39.90 -4.83
C ARG A 181 25.72 41.01 -5.82
N PRO A 182 26.51 42.09 -5.91
CA PRO A 182 26.19 43.16 -6.83
C PRO A 182 26.32 42.68 -8.26
N HIS A 183 25.32 42.96 -9.10
CA HIS A 183 25.45 42.79 -10.54
C HIS A 183 26.16 44.04 -11.08
N THR A 184 27.40 43.90 -11.50
CA THR A 184 28.10 44.96 -12.23
C THR A 184 27.62 44.98 -13.68
N SER A 185 27.44 46.16 -14.28
CA SER A 185 27.02 46.32 -15.68
C SER A 185 28.01 45.77 -16.73
N SER A 186 29.13 45.20 -16.29
CA SER A 186 30.11 44.51 -17.11
C SER A 186 30.24 43.06 -16.60
N ASP A 187 29.82 42.09 -17.42
CA ASP A 187 29.88 40.66 -17.11
C ASP A 187 31.32 40.18 -16.82
N LEU A 188 32.33 40.91 -17.30
CA LEU A 188 33.75 40.59 -17.11
C LEU A 188 34.22 40.76 -15.65
N LEU A 189 33.62 41.68 -14.88
CA LEU A 189 33.99 41.93 -13.48
C LEU A 189 33.10 41.17 -12.49
N SER A 190 31.90 40.76 -12.93
CA SER A 190 30.89 40.06 -12.13
C SER A 190 31.41 38.74 -11.54
N ASN A 191 32.25 38.01 -12.29
CA ASN A 191 32.78 36.72 -11.84
C ASN A 191 34.08 36.84 -11.03
N GLU A 192 34.69 38.03 -10.97
CA GLU A 192 35.96 38.22 -10.27
C GLU A 192 35.78 38.68 -8.81
N LEU A 193 34.70 39.43 -8.55
CA LEU A 193 34.35 39.93 -7.23
C LEU A 193 33.75 38.83 -6.36
N GLU A 194 34.34 38.65 -5.18
CA GLU A 194 33.79 37.74 -4.19
C GLU A 194 32.54 38.32 -3.53
N PRO A 195 31.55 37.49 -3.19
CA PRO A 195 30.36 37.96 -2.52
C PRO A 195 30.70 38.57 -1.16
N LEU A 196 30.12 39.75 -0.85
CA LEU A 196 30.37 40.45 0.41
C LEU A 196 29.45 39.91 1.48
N ARG A 197 30.00 39.23 2.48
CA ARG A 197 29.22 38.71 3.61
C ARG A 197 29.21 39.71 4.76
N LEU A 198 28.01 39.93 5.29
CA LEU A 198 27.71 40.93 6.30
C LEU A 198 26.98 40.28 7.48
N SER A 199 27.33 40.69 8.69
CA SER A 199 26.56 40.39 9.91
C SER A 199 26.00 41.68 10.49
N VAL A 200 24.71 41.65 10.82
CA VAL A 200 23.99 42.74 11.47
C VAL A 200 23.59 42.25 12.84
N THR A 201 24.12 42.85 13.90
CA THR A 201 23.73 42.57 15.27
C THR A 201 22.85 43.69 15.82
N TRP A 202 21.87 43.33 16.65
CA TRP A 202 20.95 44.29 17.26
C TRP A 202 21.29 44.50 18.73
N SER A 203 21.20 45.74 19.20
CA SER A 203 21.26 46.09 20.61
C SER A 203 19.88 46.37 21.18
N HIS A 204 19.74 46.33 22.50
CA HIS A 204 18.47 46.53 23.21
C HIS A 204 17.88 47.95 23.05
N ASP A 205 18.66 48.90 22.54
CA ASP A 205 18.28 50.30 22.30
C ASP A 205 17.82 50.56 20.84
N ASP A 206 17.38 49.52 20.12
CA ASP A 206 16.93 49.59 18.72
C ASP A 206 17.99 50.10 17.72
N ARG A 207 19.26 49.90 18.07
CA ARG A 207 20.39 50.16 17.19
C ARG A 207 20.91 48.88 16.56
N PHE A 208 21.46 49.01 15.36
CA PHE A 208 22.17 47.93 14.70
C PHE A 208 23.66 48.22 14.67
N ARG A 209 24.46 47.15 14.63
CA ARG A 209 25.86 47.16 14.25
C ARG A 209 26.03 46.22 13.06
N LEU A 210 26.47 46.78 11.94
CA LEU A 210 26.76 46.09 10.69
C LEU A 210 28.27 45.88 10.59
N GLN A 211 28.68 44.63 10.39
CA GLN A 211 30.07 44.21 10.24
C GLN A 211 30.25 43.43 8.95
N VAL A 212 31.38 43.65 8.27
CA VAL A 212 31.79 42.82 7.14
C VAL A 212 32.55 41.63 7.70
N SER A 213 32.16 40.40 7.33
CA SER A 213 32.86 39.21 7.78
C SER A 213 34.22 39.08 7.09
N GLU A 214 35.22 38.72 7.87
CA GLU A 214 36.63 38.62 7.49
C GLU A 214 36.83 37.73 6.24
N GLY A 215 37.54 38.25 5.23
CA GLY A 215 37.89 37.51 4.01
C GLY A 215 37.61 38.24 2.70
N THR A 216 36.70 39.21 2.67
CA THR A 216 36.47 40.07 1.50
C THR A 216 37.31 41.33 1.62
N ALA A 217 38.32 41.44 0.77
CA ALA A 217 39.23 42.58 0.76
C ALA A 217 38.42 43.89 0.66
N GLY A 218 38.69 44.85 1.55
CA GLY A 218 38.55 46.25 1.15
C GLY A 218 37.44 47.12 1.74
N LEU A 219 36.39 46.56 2.33
CA LEU A 219 35.29 47.40 2.82
C LEU A 219 35.28 47.47 4.32
N ALA A 220 36.15 48.33 4.84
CA ALA A 220 36.12 48.84 6.20
C ALA A 220 36.20 47.76 7.31
N GLU A 221 37.29 47.79 8.07
CA GLU A 221 37.30 47.27 9.45
C GLU A 221 36.31 48.04 10.37
N ASP A 222 35.68 49.10 9.86
CA ASP A 222 34.74 49.93 10.60
C ASP A 222 33.34 49.31 10.61
N SER A 223 32.96 48.78 11.76
CA SER A 223 31.58 48.42 12.03
C SER A 223 30.68 49.66 11.89
N LEU A 224 29.72 49.64 10.97
CA LEU A 224 28.72 50.70 10.85
C LEU A 224 27.68 50.54 11.95
N THR A 225 27.26 51.64 12.58
CA THR A 225 26.20 51.63 13.59
C THR A 225 25.13 52.65 13.26
N GLY A 226 23.87 52.29 13.46
CA GLY A 226 22.73 53.15 13.12
C GLY A 226 21.45 52.72 13.82
N ARG A 227 20.35 53.41 13.57
CA ARG A 227 19.02 52.98 14.04
C ARG A 227 18.49 51.87 13.13
N ARG A 228 17.69 50.95 13.67
CA ARG A 228 17.14 49.83 12.88
C ARG A 228 16.45 50.27 11.57
N VAL A 229 15.77 51.41 11.57
CA VAL A 229 15.10 51.99 10.38
C VAL A 229 16.06 52.43 9.27
N GLU A 230 17.34 52.68 9.59
CA GLU A 230 18.37 53.13 8.65
C GLU A 230 19.12 51.95 8.01
N LEU A 231 18.85 50.71 8.42
CA LEU A 231 19.60 49.54 7.98
C LEU A 231 19.55 49.36 6.46
N SER A 232 18.40 49.59 5.83
CA SER A 232 18.28 49.47 4.37
C SER A 232 19.19 50.47 3.65
N ALA A 233 19.24 51.72 4.12
CA ALA A 233 20.13 52.74 3.59
C ALA A 233 21.61 52.38 3.83
N ALA A 234 21.94 51.84 5.00
CA ALA A 234 23.29 51.40 5.32
C ALA A 234 23.76 50.22 4.43
N LEU A 235 22.89 49.24 4.18
CA LEU A 235 23.18 48.12 3.27
C LEU A 235 23.37 48.60 1.83
N LEU A 236 22.53 49.52 1.35
CA LEU A 236 22.67 50.12 0.03
C LEU A 236 23.97 50.92 -0.11
N GLU A 237 24.37 51.63 0.93
CA GLU A 237 25.63 52.38 0.93
C GLU A 237 26.85 51.45 0.89
N VAL A 238 26.84 50.37 1.69
CA VAL A 238 27.89 49.34 1.62
C VAL A 238 27.95 48.73 0.22
N MET A 239 26.81 48.41 -0.37
CA MET A 239 26.73 47.86 -1.73
C MET A 239 27.27 48.85 -2.77
N ARG A 240 26.93 50.14 -2.65
CA ARG A 240 27.41 51.21 -3.53
C ARG A 240 28.92 51.39 -3.43
N CYS A 241 29.46 51.42 -2.21
CA CYS A 241 30.90 51.49 -1.96
C CYS A 241 31.63 50.28 -2.53
N PHE A 242 31.07 49.08 -2.37
CA PHE A 242 31.65 47.84 -2.90
C PHE A 242 31.76 47.86 -4.42
N VAL A 243 30.66 48.19 -5.10
CA VAL A 243 30.64 48.32 -6.56
C VAL A 243 31.59 49.42 -7.03
N GLY A 244 31.68 50.54 -6.32
CA GLY A 244 32.58 51.63 -6.65
C GLY A 244 34.07 51.26 -6.58
N GLN A 245 34.42 50.27 -5.75
CA GLN A 245 35.80 49.78 -5.59
C GLN A 245 36.09 48.51 -6.38
N ALA A 246 35.14 48.02 -7.18
CA ALA A 246 35.21 46.77 -7.92
C ALA A 246 36.55 46.54 -8.65
N GLU A 247 36.99 47.53 -9.43
CA GLU A 247 38.21 47.44 -10.24
C GLU A 247 39.48 47.35 -9.39
N LEU A 248 39.56 48.12 -8.29
CA LEU A 248 40.67 48.07 -7.34
C LEU A 248 40.74 46.70 -6.64
N LEU A 249 39.59 46.19 -6.18
CA LEU A 249 39.53 44.92 -5.46
C LEU A 249 39.84 43.73 -6.37
N SER A 250 39.39 43.76 -7.63
CA SER A 250 39.80 42.77 -8.64
C SER A 250 41.31 42.82 -8.88
N GLU A 251 41.89 44.00 -9.06
CA GLU A 251 43.34 44.15 -9.26
C GLU A 251 44.13 43.61 -8.06
N ILE A 252 43.75 43.96 -6.82
CA ILE A 252 44.40 43.47 -5.59
C ILE A 252 44.29 41.94 -5.50
N LYS A 253 43.12 41.38 -5.81
CA LYS A 253 42.91 39.92 -5.82
C LYS A 253 43.82 39.23 -6.83
N SER A 254 43.95 39.78 -8.03
CA SER A 254 44.87 39.27 -9.05
C SER A 254 46.33 39.34 -8.58
N LEU A 255 46.73 40.43 -7.92
CA LEU A 255 48.10 40.58 -7.42
C LEU A 255 48.45 39.63 -6.28
N ARG A 256 47.47 39.25 -5.44
CA ARG A 256 47.68 38.29 -4.33
C ARG A 256 48.12 36.91 -4.80
N SER A 257 47.82 36.51 -6.05
CA SER A 257 48.32 35.21 -6.56
C SER A 257 49.81 35.22 -6.86
N SER A 258 50.39 36.40 -7.04
CA SER A 258 51.75 36.59 -7.58
C SER A 258 52.69 37.29 -6.60
N PHE A 259 52.15 38.05 -5.65
CA PHE A 259 52.90 38.86 -4.70
C PHE A 259 52.37 38.68 -3.27
N ALA A 260 53.28 38.67 -2.29
CA ALA A 260 52.92 38.69 -0.88
C ALA A 260 52.47 40.11 -0.49
N ILE A 261 51.16 40.36 -0.59
CA ILE A 261 50.57 41.68 -0.36
C ILE A 261 49.42 41.64 0.64
N ASP A 262 49.36 42.68 1.45
CA ASP A 262 48.26 42.99 2.36
C ASP A 262 47.62 44.31 1.97
N TRP A 263 46.29 44.39 2.08
CA TRP A 263 45.52 45.60 1.75
C TRP A 263 44.82 46.11 2.99
N HIS A 264 45.12 47.34 3.38
CA HIS A 264 44.53 48.04 4.51
C HIS A 264 43.55 49.11 4.01
N PRO A 265 42.24 48.84 4.03
CA PRO A 265 41.31 49.68 3.29
C PRO A 265 41.02 51.01 3.97
N ALA A 266 40.99 51.04 5.30
CA ALA A 266 40.79 52.26 6.09
C ALA A 266 41.90 53.30 5.84
N GLN A 267 43.11 52.83 5.55
CA GLN A 267 44.28 53.68 5.26
C GLN A 267 44.54 53.81 3.75
N ARG A 268 43.76 53.12 2.91
CA ARG A 268 43.99 52.96 1.47
C ARG A 268 45.43 52.59 1.13
N LEU A 269 46.01 51.68 1.93
CA LEU A 269 47.42 51.30 1.87
C LEU A 269 47.57 49.85 1.43
N LEU A 270 48.39 49.62 0.41
CA LEU A 270 48.84 48.29 0.00
C LEU A 270 50.27 48.06 0.51
N VAL A 271 50.43 47.02 1.32
CA VAL A 271 51.72 46.59 1.86
C VAL A 271 52.22 45.43 1.05
N TYR A 272 53.41 45.54 0.48
CA TYR A 272 54.06 44.50 -0.29
C TYR A 272 55.32 44.01 0.41
N LEU A 273 55.36 42.73 0.73
CA LEU A 273 56.53 42.07 1.30
C LEU A 273 57.37 41.48 0.15
N LYS A 274 58.44 42.18 -0.24
CA LYS A 274 59.36 41.71 -1.29
C LYS A 274 60.26 40.59 -0.76
N THR A 275 60.80 40.77 0.44
CA THR A 275 61.62 39.78 1.15
C THR A 275 61.30 39.85 2.64
N ALA A 276 61.79 38.90 3.44
CA ALA A 276 61.55 38.88 4.90
C ALA A 276 61.99 40.17 5.63
N SER A 277 62.90 40.94 5.07
CA SER A 277 63.38 42.21 5.62
C SER A 277 62.95 43.44 4.84
N LEU A 278 62.39 43.31 3.63
CA LEU A 278 62.02 44.44 2.77
C LEU A 278 60.52 44.55 2.56
N VAL A 279 59.96 45.66 3.01
CA VAL A 279 58.53 45.99 2.91
C VAL A 279 58.36 47.29 2.13
N CYS A 280 57.51 47.26 1.11
CA CYS A 280 57.09 48.42 0.34
C CYS A 280 55.66 48.79 0.72
N GLN A 281 55.38 50.08 0.83
CA GLN A 281 54.05 50.61 1.13
C GLN A 281 53.60 51.50 -0.02
N LEU A 282 52.45 51.16 -0.61
CA LEU A 282 51.84 51.88 -1.73
C LEU A 282 50.53 52.51 -1.25
N GLU A 283 50.42 53.83 -1.37
CA GLU A 283 49.18 54.57 -1.12
C GLU A 283 48.34 54.58 -2.40
N VAL A 284 47.03 54.36 -2.25
CA VAL A 284 46.07 54.37 -3.35
C VAL A 284 45.10 55.53 -3.16
N GLU A 285 45.14 56.52 -4.04
CA GLU A 285 44.27 57.69 -3.96
C GLU A 285 42.80 57.35 -4.23
N GLU A 286 41.92 58.24 -3.79
CA GLU A 286 40.48 58.12 -4.00
C GLU A 286 40.11 58.15 -5.49
N GLY A 287 39.17 57.28 -5.89
CA GLY A 287 38.77 57.13 -7.29
C GLY A 287 39.74 56.33 -8.17
N TYR A 288 40.81 55.74 -7.64
CA TYR A 288 41.64 54.77 -8.37
C TYR A 288 40.80 53.53 -8.78
N PRO A 289 40.99 52.96 -9.99
CA PRO A 289 42.02 53.29 -10.99
C PRO A 289 41.61 54.34 -12.03
N ARG A 290 40.40 54.91 -11.93
CA ARG A 290 39.83 55.79 -12.98
C ARG A 290 40.32 57.24 -12.87
N VAL A 291 40.38 57.78 -11.65
CA VAL A 291 40.74 59.18 -11.36
C VAL A 291 41.92 59.26 -10.40
N GLY A 292 41.96 58.37 -9.40
CA GLY A 292 43.04 58.27 -8.42
C GLY A 292 44.24 57.51 -8.95
N ARG A 293 45.39 57.66 -8.29
CA ARG A 293 46.68 57.04 -8.66
C ARG A 293 47.21 56.17 -7.52
N ALA A 294 48.09 55.22 -7.85
CA ALA A 294 48.90 54.52 -6.88
C ALA A 294 50.28 55.18 -6.75
N ARG A 295 50.78 55.35 -5.52
CA ARG A 295 52.07 55.99 -5.24
C ARG A 295 52.86 55.21 -4.21
N LEU A 296 54.18 55.14 -4.39
CA LEU A 296 55.06 54.59 -3.37
C LEU A 296 55.17 55.55 -2.19
N LEU A 297 54.64 55.15 -1.05
CA LEU A 297 54.66 55.91 0.20
C LEU A 297 55.99 55.74 0.92
N SER A 298 56.42 54.49 1.10
CA SER A 298 57.70 54.21 1.77
C SER A 298 58.25 52.83 1.41
N VAL A 299 59.56 52.68 1.54
CA VAL A 299 60.26 51.39 1.52
C VAL A 299 61.02 51.26 2.81
N ARG A 300 60.88 50.11 3.47
CA ARG A 300 61.57 49.79 4.72
C ARG A 300 62.42 48.53 4.55
N ARG A 301 63.68 48.59 4.99
CA ARG A 301 64.59 47.45 5.12
C ARG A 301 64.95 47.26 6.59
N ASP A 302 64.69 46.08 7.15
CA ASP A 302 64.91 45.78 8.58
C ASP A 302 64.23 46.81 9.51
N GLY A 303 63.07 47.33 9.08
CA GLY A 303 62.31 48.35 9.80
C GLY A 303 62.79 49.79 9.61
N GLN A 304 63.92 50.03 8.92
CA GLN A 304 64.44 51.37 8.64
C GLN A 304 64.05 51.87 7.25
N HIS A 305 63.81 53.18 7.12
CA HIS A 305 63.48 53.81 5.84
C HIS A 305 64.66 53.74 4.87
N VAL A 306 64.39 53.28 3.64
CA VAL A 306 65.35 53.26 2.53
C VAL A 306 65.16 54.52 1.69
N ASP A 307 66.25 55.12 1.25
CA ASP A 307 66.18 56.24 0.31
C ASP A 307 65.65 55.76 -1.05
N THR A 308 64.48 56.27 -1.44
CA THR A 308 63.78 55.93 -2.68
C THR A 308 64.04 56.94 -3.81
N SER A 309 64.88 57.97 -3.59
CA SER A 309 65.15 59.03 -4.57
C SER A 309 65.69 58.52 -5.92
N GLY A 310 66.36 57.37 -5.92
CA GLY A 310 66.88 56.71 -7.12
C GLY A 310 65.86 55.88 -7.91
N LEU A 311 64.67 55.63 -7.36
CA LEU A 311 63.61 54.87 -8.04
C LEU A 311 62.88 55.78 -9.01
N LYS A 312 63.18 55.62 -10.31
CA LYS A 312 62.44 56.30 -11.38
C LYS A 312 61.50 55.31 -12.06
N PRO A 313 60.19 55.34 -11.75
CA PRO A 313 59.22 54.52 -12.46
C PRO A 313 59.17 54.91 -13.95
N PRO A 314 58.91 53.97 -14.87
CA PRO A 314 58.89 54.21 -16.31
C PRO A 314 57.78 55.18 -16.78
N SER A 315 56.70 55.34 -16.01
CA SER A 315 55.66 56.35 -16.22
C SER A 315 55.30 57.02 -14.88
N GLY A 316 54.78 58.26 -14.91
CA GLY A 316 54.34 58.97 -13.70
C GLY A 316 52.99 58.50 -13.15
N GLU A 317 52.29 57.61 -13.87
CA GLU A 317 50.96 57.11 -13.55
C GLU A 317 50.95 55.58 -13.65
N LEU A 318 51.65 54.93 -12.74
CA LEU A 318 51.65 53.47 -12.66
C LEU A 318 50.41 52.95 -11.91
N ARG A 319 49.81 51.89 -12.45
CA ARG A 319 48.84 51.05 -11.73
C ARG A 319 49.55 50.22 -10.63
N LEU A 320 48.79 49.70 -9.68
CA LEU A 320 49.32 48.83 -8.62
C LEU A 320 50.08 47.64 -9.20
N THR A 321 49.54 47.04 -10.26
CA THR A 321 50.21 45.94 -10.98
C THR A 321 51.59 46.35 -11.50
N GLU A 322 51.67 47.51 -12.14
CA GLU A 322 52.92 48.01 -12.73
C GLU A 322 53.92 48.43 -11.64
N TRP A 323 53.44 48.99 -10.53
CA TRP A 323 54.24 49.27 -9.35
C TRP A 323 54.87 48.00 -8.77
N LEU A 324 54.09 46.93 -8.57
CA LEU A 324 54.62 45.68 -8.00
C LEU A 324 55.62 45.00 -8.94
N VAL A 325 55.36 44.99 -10.25
CA VAL A 325 56.31 44.48 -11.25
C VAL A 325 57.61 45.29 -11.25
N PHE A 326 57.52 46.61 -11.17
CA PHE A 326 58.69 47.49 -11.08
C PHE A 326 59.48 47.26 -9.78
N LEU A 327 58.81 47.21 -8.62
CA LEU A 327 59.46 46.99 -7.34
C LEU A 327 60.10 45.60 -7.24
N TYR A 328 59.46 44.59 -7.82
CA TYR A 328 60.00 43.23 -7.90
C TYR A 328 61.25 43.17 -8.77
N SER A 329 61.23 43.78 -9.95
CA SER A 329 62.33 43.77 -10.92
C SER A 329 63.47 44.75 -10.61
N SER A 330 63.25 45.72 -9.72
CA SER A 330 64.26 46.72 -9.35
C SER A 330 65.41 46.10 -8.54
N PRO A 331 66.66 46.18 -9.03
CA PRO A 331 67.85 45.68 -8.30
C PRO A 331 68.29 46.62 -7.18
N LEU A 332 67.75 47.84 -7.14
CA LEU A 332 68.06 48.85 -6.12
C LEU A 332 67.39 48.56 -4.76
N LEU A 333 66.48 47.57 -4.73
CA LEU A 333 65.60 47.26 -3.60
C LEU A 333 65.75 45.83 -3.10
#